data_AF-A0A933F400-F1
#
_entry.id   AF-A0A933F400-F1
#
_cell.length_a   1.000
_cell.length_b   1.000
_cell.length_c   1.000
_cell.angle_alpha   90.00
_cell.angle_beta   90.00
_cell.angle_gamma   90.00
#
_symmetry.space_group_name_H-M   'P 1'
#
loop_
_entity.id
_entity.type
_entity.pdbx_description
1 polymer ?
#
loop_
_entity_poly.entity_id
_entity_poly.type
_entity_poly.pdbx_seq_one_letter_code
_entity_poly.pdbx_strand_id
1 'polypeptide(L)'
;MKQDGLTIPGLLVASLVGLILVAALLDGRGAHATPGEERLFLPDAKYLKPMLIGFHGVAADLLWIRTVQYVGTHVETDRKFPQLAKALNLATSLDPHFLEPYRFGGLYLLYLARQPQAAVSLLEKGAAANPGRWELPHDLGRYYYLEAHDYARSREWWERAATLPGRPDYLPRFVARLYAETDHRETALELWSEIYRTAQNDSVRSLALQEIERLKAGSSEGPLGL
;
A
#
# COMPACT_ATOMS: atom_id res chain seq x y z
N MET A 1 32.21 31.99 19.08
CA MET A 1 31.43 31.47 17.94
C MET A 1 32.35 30.61 17.09
N LYS A 2 32.21 29.28 17.16
CA LYS A 2 33.00 28.33 16.37
C LYS A 2 32.03 27.64 15.42
N GLN A 3 32.16 27.91 14.12
CA GLN A 3 31.43 27.18 13.09
C GLN A 3 32.16 25.85 12.90
N ASP A 4 31.60 24.76 13.44
CA ASP A 4 32.01 23.40 13.13
C ASP A 4 31.49 23.05 11.72
N GLY A 5 32.19 23.57 10.71
CA GLY A 5 31.93 23.30 9.30
C GLY A 5 32.39 21.89 8.96
N LEU A 6 31.43 21.05 8.57
CA LEU A 6 31.65 19.73 7.99
C LEU A 6 32.69 19.84 6.85
N THR A 7 33.86 19.24 7.04
CA THR A 7 34.97 19.37 6.10
C THR A 7 34.68 18.60 4.81
N ILE A 8 35.03 19.18 3.65
CA ILE A 8 34.92 18.57 2.31
C ILE A 8 35.37 17.08 2.27
N PRO A 9 36.48 16.66 2.92
CA PRO A 9 36.84 15.25 3.00
C PRO A 9 35.82 14.36 3.73
N GLY A 10 35.12 14.86 4.76
CA GLY A 10 34.05 14.12 5.42
C GLY A 10 32.85 13.87 4.51
N LEU A 11 32.53 14.85 3.65
CA LEU A 11 31.46 14.73 2.66
C LEU A 11 31.81 13.69 1.56
N LEU A 12 33.08 13.69 1.11
CA LEU A 12 33.57 12.74 0.10
C LEU A 12 33.57 11.31 0.62
N VAL A 13 33.99 11.08 1.87
CA VAL A 13 33.97 9.74 2.48
C VAL A 13 32.54 9.26 2.68
N ALA A 14 31.62 10.11 3.15
CA ALA A 14 30.20 9.78 3.25
C ALA A 14 29.59 9.41 1.88
N SER A 15 29.92 10.17 0.84
CA SER A 15 29.46 9.88 -0.52
C SER A 15 30.02 8.56 -1.06
N LEU A 16 31.29 8.26 -0.78
CA LEU A 16 31.95 7.02 -1.19
C LEU A 16 31.38 5.80 -0.45
N VAL A 17 31.12 5.91 0.85
CA VAL A 17 30.48 4.85 1.66
C VAL A 17 29.05 4.63 1.19
N GLY A 18 28.29 5.69 0.91
CA GLY A 18 26.96 5.61 0.31
C GLY A 18 27.01 4.92 -1.05
N LEU A 19 27.98 5.27 -1.91
CA LEU A 19 28.16 4.64 -3.21
C LEU A 19 28.53 3.14 -3.10
N ILE A 20 29.36 2.77 -2.13
CA ILE A 20 29.76 1.37 -1.87
C ILE A 20 28.58 0.57 -1.31
N LEU A 21 27.77 1.15 -0.43
CA LEU A 21 26.55 0.51 0.10
C LEU A 21 25.47 0.36 -0.99
N VAL A 22 25.31 1.38 -1.83
CA VAL A 22 24.48 1.31 -3.03
C VAL A 22 25.01 0.24 -3.99
N ALA A 23 26.33 0.21 -4.25
CA ALA A 23 26.96 -0.82 -5.06
C ALA A 23 26.78 -2.21 -4.46
N ALA A 24 26.78 -2.38 -3.14
CA ALA A 24 26.53 -3.65 -2.46
C ALA A 24 25.06 -4.07 -2.51
N LEU A 25 24.11 -3.13 -2.43
CA LEU A 25 22.69 -3.38 -2.70
C LEU A 25 22.45 -3.70 -4.18
N LEU A 26 23.28 -3.14 -5.06
CA LEU A 26 23.31 -3.38 -6.50
C LEU A 26 24.18 -4.59 -6.90
N ASP A 27 24.91 -5.21 -5.98
CA ASP A 27 25.87 -6.25 -6.36
C ASP A 27 25.10 -7.51 -6.70
N GLY A 28 24.90 -7.70 -8.00
CA GLY A 28 24.02 -8.67 -8.64
C GLY A 28 24.56 -10.10 -8.58
N ARG A 29 25.14 -10.52 -7.46
CA ARG A 29 25.43 -11.95 -7.23
C ARG A 29 24.15 -12.82 -7.27
N GLY A 30 22.97 -12.20 -7.23
CA GLY A 30 21.66 -12.82 -7.51
C GLY A 30 21.22 -12.84 -8.98
N ALA A 31 21.71 -11.94 -9.84
CA ALA A 31 21.26 -11.83 -11.24
C ALA A 31 21.75 -13.00 -12.13
N HIS A 32 22.77 -13.72 -11.66
CA HIS A 32 23.26 -14.99 -12.24
C HIS A 32 23.12 -16.16 -11.26
N ALA A 33 22.37 -16.00 -10.16
CA ALA A 33 22.10 -17.11 -9.25
C ALA A 33 21.20 -18.12 -9.97
N THR A 34 21.44 -19.39 -9.70
CA THR A 34 20.54 -20.45 -10.12
C THR A 34 19.12 -20.15 -9.60
N PRO A 35 18.08 -20.42 -10.41
CA PRO A 35 16.69 -20.45 -9.96
C PRO A 35 16.53 -21.05 -8.55
N GLY A 36 16.05 -20.24 -7.59
CA GLY A 36 15.86 -20.66 -6.19
C GLY A 36 16.99 -20.33 -5.19
N GLU A 37 18.13 -19.80 -5.65
CA GLU A 37 19.25 -19.37 -4.77
C GLU A 37 19.39 -17.85 -4.64
N GLU A 38 18.57 -17.06 -5.33
CA GLU A 38 18.64 -15.60 -5.23
C GLU A 38 18.31 -15.13 -3.80
N ARG A 39 19.29 -14.47 -3.17
CA ARG A 39 19.15 -13.90 -1.82
C ARG A 39 19.35 -12.39 -1.87
N LEU A 40 18.43 -11.66 -1.26
CA LEU A 40 18.56 -10.25 -1.01
C LEU A 40 19.42 -10.03 0.25
N PHE A 41 20.33 -9.07 0.18
CA PHE A 41 21.03 -8.59 1.37
C PHE A 41 20.12 -7.64 2.15
N LEU A 42 19.61 -8.09 3.31
CA LEU A 42 18.59 -7.39 4.10
C LEU A 42 19.08 -7.14 5.53
N PRO A 43 19.94 -6.13 5.76
CA PRO A 43 20.36 -5.73 7.10
C PRO A 43 19.20 -5.06 7.85
N ASP A 44 19.29 -4.99 9.18
CA ASP A 44 18.26 -4.30 9.96
C ASP A 44 18.31 -2.78 9.73
N ALA A 45 17.13 -2.18 9.56
CA ALA A 45 16.99 -0.74 9.32
C ALA A 45 17.65 0.12 10.41
N LYS A 46 17.68 -0.35 11.67
CA LYS A 46 18.33 0.35 12.81
C LYS A 46 19.82 0.60 12.59
N TYR A 47 20.50 -0.28 11.88
CA TYR A 47 21.94 -0.16 11.60
C TYR A 47 22.18 0.49 10.24
N LEU A 48 21.32 0.20 9.26
CA LEU A 48 21.47 0.72 7.91
C LEU A 48 21.15 2.23 7.84
N LYS A 49 20.10 2.71 8.51
CA LYS A 49 19.69 4.13 8.42
C LYS A 49 20.82 5.11 8.77
N PRO A 50 21.48 5.02 9.95
CA PRO A 50 22.54 5.97 10.30
C PRO A 50 23.70 5.99 9.29
N MET A 51 23.99 4.84 8.64
CA MET A 51 25.05 4.72 7.65
C MET A 51 24.72 5.41 6.32
N LEU A 52 23.44 5.63 6.03
CA LEU A 52 23.00 6.22 4.76
C LEU A 52 23.06 7.75 4.75
N ILE A 53 23.31 8.42 5.89
CA ILE A 53 23.58 9.87 5.99
C ILE A 53 22.61 10.71 5.12
N GLY A 54 21.31 10.43 5.23
CA GLY A 54 20.25 11.15 4.51
C GLY A 54 19.80 10.54 3.18
N PHE A 55 20.54 9.60 2.59
CA PHE A 55 20.19 8.91 1.33
C PHE A 55 19.16 7.77 1.52
N HIS A 56 18.27 7.88 2.51
CA HIS A 56 17.31 6.83 2.85
C HIS A 56 16.30 6.55 1.73
N GLY A 57 15.82 7.58 1.05
CA GLY A 57 14.89 7.47 -0.08
C GLY A 57 15.52 6.69 -1.24
N VAL A 58 16.71 7.10 -1.69
CA VAL A 58 17.44 6.39 -2.77
C VAL A 58 17.70 4.93 -2.40
N ALA A 59 18.08 4.66 -1.15
CA ALA A 59 18.28 3.28 -0.69
C ALA A 59 16.96 2.47 -0.69
N ALA A 60 15.84 3.09 -0.32
CA ALA A 60 14.52 2.47 -0.40
C ALA A 60 14.10 2.20 -1.85
N ASP A 61 14.34 3.13 -2.77
CA ASP A 61 14.06 2.99 -4.20
C ASP A 61 14.84 1.82 -4.82
N LEU A 62 16.15 1.75 -4.55
CA LEU A 62 17.00 0.67 -5.04
C LEU A 62 16.60 -0.68 -4.45
N LEU A 63 16.29 -0.72 -3.16
CA LEU A 63 15.81 -1.93 -2.51
C LEU A 63 14.45 -2.37 -3.07
N TRP A 64 13.57 -1.42 -3.42
CA TRP A 64 12.30 -1.72 -4.06
C TRP A 64 12.49 -2.34 -5.45
N ILE A 65 13.34 -1.75 -6.30
CA ILE A 65 13.67 -2.32 -7.62
C ILE A 65 14.20 -3.76 -7.46
N ARG A 66 15.10 -3.98 -6.49
CA ARG A 66 15.61 -5.32 -6.17
C ARG A 66 14.54 -6.28 -5.68
N THR A 67 13.59 -5.79 -4.89
CA THR A 67 12.46 -6.59 -4.42
C THR A 67 11.56 -7.00 -5.58
N VAL A 68 11.29 -6.10 -6.54
CA VAL A 68 10.51 -6.41 -7.74
C VAL A 68 11.23 -7.44 -8.62
N GLN A 69 12.54 -7.29 -8.82
CA GLN A 69 13.36 -8.27 -9.56
C GLN A 69 13.33 -9.64 -8.87
N TYR A 70 13.56 -9.68 -7.55
CA TYR A 70 13.47 -10.89 -6.73
C TYR A 70 12.11 -11.57 -6.89
N VAL A 71 11.01 -10.81 -6.85
CA VAL A 71 9.66 -11.35 -7.08
C VAL A 71 9.55 -11.92 -8.49
N GLY A 72 10.04 -11.21 -9.52
CA GLY A 72 10.05 -11.68 -10.90
C GLY A 72 10.77 -13.02 -11.06
N THR A 73 12.00 -13.13 -10.56
CA THR A 73 12.79 -14.37 -10.59
C THR A 73 12.04 -15.52 -9.92
N HIS A 74 11.47 -15.31 -8.73
CA HIS A 74 10.79 -16.39 -8.00
C HIS A 74 9.45 -16.76 -8.65
N VAL A 75 8.75 -15.83 -9.30
CA VAL A 75 7.53 -16.14 -10.06
C VAL A 75 7.83 -17.09 -11.23
N GLU A 76 8.97 -16.90 -11.91
CA GLU A 76 9.41 -17.71 -13.05
C GLU A 76 10.04 -19.05 -12.65
N THR A 77 10.47 -19.20 -11.39
CA THR A 77 11.28 -20.35 -10.95
C THR A 77 10.55 -21.25 -9.96
N ASP A 78 10.55 -20.92 -8.67
CA ASP A 78 10.07 -21.81 -7.59
C ASP A 78 8.77 -21.35 -6.90
N ARG A 79 8.33 -20.11 -7.18
CA ARG A 79 7.19 -19.40 -6.57
C ARG A 79 7.23 -19.36 -5.05
N LYS A 80 8.42 -19.32 -4.47
CA LYS A 80 8.63 -19.16 -3.02
C LYS A 80 9.17 -17.77 -2.75
N PHE A 81 8.70 -17.13 -1.69
CA PHE A 81 9.06 -15.74 -1.39
C PHE A 81 9.59 -15.57 0.05
N PRO A 82 10.59 -16.35 0.50
CA PRO A 82 11.04 -16.35 1.90
C PRO A 82 11.52 -14.99 2.41
N GLN A 83 11.99 -14.09 1.53
CA GLN A 83 12.57 -12.81 1.93
C GLN A 83 11.66 -11.60 1.66
N LEU A 84 10.51 -11.80 1.02
CA LEU A 84 9.65 -10.71 0.56
C LEU A 84 9.17 -9.81 1.71
N ALA A 85 8.59 -10.40 2.75
CA ALA A 85 8.10 -9.63 3.89
C ALA A 85 9.22 -8.82 4.57
N LYS A 86 10.44 -9.38 4.67
CA LYS A 86 11.59 -8.70 5.25
C LYS A 86 12.08 -7.56 4.35
N ALA A 87 12.13 -7.78 3.04
CA ALA A 87 12.55 -6.77 2.06
C ALA A 87 11.61 -5.57 2.05
N LEU A 88 10.29 -5.82 2.01
CA LEU A 88 9.26 -4.78 2.08
C LEU A 88 9.31 -4.02 3.40
N ASN A 89 9.50 -4.71 4.53
CA ASN A 89 9.65 -4.05 5.82
C ASN A 89 10.90 -3.19 5.90
N LEU A 90 12.02 -3.61 5.29
CA LEU A 90 13.23 -2.80 5.25
C LEU A 90 13.02 -1.57 4.37
N ALA A 91 12.49 -1.71 3.15
CA ALA A 91 12.24 -0.60 2.23
C ALA A 91 11.33 0.46 2.86
N THR A 92 10.19 0.04 3.41
CA THR A 92 9.23 0.92 4.11
C THR A 92 9.75 1.46 5.44
N SER A 93 10.76 0.82 6.03
CA SER A 93 11.43 1.41 7.18
C SER A 93 12.38 2.50 6.74
N LEU A 94 13.17 2.28 5.67
CA LEU A 94 14.10 3.26 5.11
C LEU A 94 13.36 4.54 4.69
N ASP A 95 12.29 4.41 3.90
CA ASP A 95 11.40 5.50 3.53
C ASP A 95 9.93 5.16 3.87
N PRO A 96 9.41 5.68 4.99
CA PRO A 96 8.01 5.46 5.39
C PRO A 96 6.98 6.12 4.47
N HIS A 97 7.36 7.08 3.63
CA HIS A 97 6.45 7.81 2.76
C HIS A 97 6.41 7.27 1.33
N PHE A 98 7.28 6.31 1.01
CA PHE A 98 7.28 5.60 -0.25
C PHE A 98 6.12 4.60 -0.30
N LEU A 99 5.07 4.92 -1.06
CA LEU A 99 3.81 4.17 -1.02
C LEU A 99 3.84 2.83 -1.74
N GLU A 100 4.61 2.73 -2.81
CA GLU A 100 4.60 1.61 -3.75
C GLU A 100 4.95 0.28 -3.07
N PRO A 101 5.98 0.19 -2.20
CA PRO A 101 6.25 -1.02 -1.43
C PRO A 101 5.10 -1.44 -0.51
N TYR A 102 4.31 -0.50 0.03
CA TYR A 102 3.14 -0.85 0.83
C TYR A 102 2.03 -1.43 -0.04
N ARG A 103 1.68 -0.73 -1.12
CA ARG A 103 0.54 -1.08 -1.98
C ARG A 103 0.81 -2.35 -2.79
N PHE A 104 1.85 -2.35 -3.61
CA PHE A 104 2.20 -3.49 -4.44
C PHE A 104 2.80 -4.62 -3.62
N GLY A 105 3.62 -4.31 -2.61
CA GLY A 105 4.13 -5.34 -1.71
C GLY A 105 3.03 -6.04 -0.91
N GLY A 106 1.99 -5.31 -0.50
CA GLY A 106 0.79 -5.90 0.11
C GLY A 106 0.10 -6.91 -0.82
N LEU A 107 -0.06 -6.56 -2.10
CA LEU A 107 -0.60 -7.48 -3.12
C LEU A 107 0.30 -8.70 -3.33
N TYR A 108 1.62 -8.51 -3.39
CA TYR A 108 2.56 -9.62 -3.53
C TYR A 108 2.52 -10.57 -2.31
N LEU A 109 2.45 -10.02 -1.09
CA LEU A 109 2.32 -10.82 0.12
C LEU A 109 1.01 -11.61 0.14
N LEU A 110 -0.09 -10.98 -0.26
CA LEU A 110 -1.42 -11.57 -0.27
C LEU A 110 -1.55 -12.68 -1.33
N TYR A 111 -1.28 -12.35 -2.59
CA TYR A 111 -1.61 -13.22 -3.72
C TYR A 111 -0.48 -14.18 -4.14
N LEU A 112 0.78 -13.75 -4.01
CA LEU A 112 1.93 -14.57 -4.40
C LEU A 112 2.45 -15.37 -3.22
N ALA A 113 2.78 -14.70 -2.11
CA ALA A 113 3.37 -15.35 -0.95
C ALA A 113 2.36 -16.02 -0.02
N ARG A 114 1.05 -15.77 -0.21
CA ARG A 114 -0.04 -16.30 0.63
C ARG A 114 0.14 -15.99 2.12
N GLN A 115 0.59 -14.78 2.42
CA GLN A 115 0.82 -14.25 3.77
C GLN A 115 -0.13 -13.07 4.08
N PRO A 116 -1.44 -13.31 4.24
CA PRO A 116 -2.42 -12.23 4.43
C PRO A 116 -2.15 -11.37 5.67
N GLN A 117 -1.69 -11.97 6.78
CA GLN A 117 -1.37 -11.22 7.99
C GLN A 117 -0.18 -10.27 7.78
N ALA A 118 0.83 -10.70 7.02
CA ALA A 118 1.96 -9.84 6.67
C ALA A 118 1.52 -8.70 5.75
N ALA A 119 0.62 -8.97 4.80
CA ALA A 119 0.07 -7.95 3.90
C ALA A 119 -0.71 -6.87 4.69
N VAL A 120 -1.61 -7.28 5.58
CA VAL A 120 -2.37 -6.36 6.45
C VAL A 120 -1.44 -5.53 7.32
N SER A 121 -0.50 -6.18 8.01
CA SER A 121 0.46 -5.48 8.87
C SER A 121 1.30 -4.45 8.11
N LEU A 122 1.71 -4.78 6.88
CA LEU A 122 2.42 -3.85 6.01
C LEU A 122 1.54 -2.65 5.64
N LEU A 123 0.30 -2.89 5.18
CA LEU A 123 -0.63 -1.82 4.81
C LEU A 123 -1.00 -0.92 6.00
N GLU A 124 -1.24 -1.50 7.19
CA GLU A 124 -1.49 -0.75 8.43
C GLU A 124 -0.30 0.12 8.82
N LYS A 125 0.92 -0.43 8.75
CA LYS A 125 2.16 0.34 8.93
C LYS A 125 2.22 1.53 7.97
N GLY A 126 1.85 1.32 6.71
CA GLY A 126 1.80 2.39 5.72
C GLY A 126 0.75 3.45 6.06
N ALA A 127 -0.46 3.03 6.43
CA ALA A 127 -1.57 3.94 6.74
C ALA A 127 -1.29 4.78 7.99
N ALA A 128 -0.53 4.23 8.95
CA ALA A 128 -0.03 4.97 10.11
C ALA A 128 1.05 6.00 9.72
N ALA A 129 1.99 5.63 8.84
CA ALA A 129 3.03 6.55 8.36
C ALA A 129 2.51 7.63 7.39
N ASN A 130 1.40 7.37 6.71
CA ASN A 130 0.85 8.21 5.65
C ASN A 130 -0.64 8.53 5.88
N PRO A 131 -0.99 9.24 6.96
CA PRO A 131 -2.39 9.42 7.37
C PRO A 131 -3.24 10.21 6.36
N GLY A 132 -2.61 10.99 5.47
CA GLY A 132 -3.29 11.78 4.43
C GLY A 132 -3.49 11.07 3.10
N ARG A 133 -3.07 9.80 2.97
CA ARG A 133 -3.10 9.04 1.71
C ARG A 133 -4.28 8.07 1.71
N TRP A 134 -5.22 8.26 0.79
CA TRP A 134 -6.45 7.47 0.70
C TRP A 134 -6.19 6.04 0.18
N GLU A 135 -5.09 5.83 -0.53
CA GLU A 135 -4.79 4.59 -1.24
C GLU A 135 -4.66 3.39 -0.28
N LEU A 136 -3.97 3.60 0.85
CA LEU A 136 -3.71 2.55 1.84
C LEU A 136 -4.96 2.10 2.62
N PRO A 137 -5.78 3.01 3.19
CA PRO A 137 -7.06 2.60 3.77
C PRO A 137 -8.01 2.03 2.71
N HIS A 138 -7.97 2.49 1.46
CA HIS A 138 -8.74 1.86 0.39
C HIS A 138 -8.28 0.41 0.10
N ASP A 139 -6.97 0.16 0.06
CA ASP A 139 -6.40 -1.16 -0.16
C ASP A 139 -6.70 -2.11 1.03
N LEU A 140 -6.69 -1.62 2.27
CA LEU A 140 -7.13 -2.36 3.47
C LEU A 140 -8.62 -2.70 3.41
N GLY A 141 -9.47 -1.73 3.08
CA GLY A 141 -10.91 -1.96 2.98
C GLY A 141 -11.24 -2.99 1.88
N ARG A 142 -10.49 -2.99 0.77
CA ARG A 142 -10.62 -3.99 -0.29
C ARG A 142 -10.21 -5.39 0.17
N TYR A 143 -9.10 -5.50 0.92
CA TYR A 143 -8.70 -6.79 1.52
C TYR A 143 -9.80 -7.35 2.41
N TYR A 144 -10.35 -6.53 3.32
CA TYR A 144 -11.40 -7.00 4.22
C TYR A 144 -12.70 -7.36 3.48
N TYR A 145 -13.03 -6.66 2.41
CA TYR A 145 -14.20 -6.94 1.59
C TYR A 145 -14.06 -8.24 0.77
N LEU A 146 -12.99 -8.35 -0.03
CA LEU A 146 -12.83 -9.41 -1.02
C LEU A 146 -12.26 -10.70 -0.42
N GLU A 147 -11.30 -10.58 0.50
CA GLU A 147 -10.52 -11.73 0.95
C GLU A 147 -10.97 -12.24 2.31
N ALA A 148 -11.18 -11.32 3.27
CA ALA A 148 -11.58 -11.70 4.63
C ALA A 148 -13.10 -11.83 4.81
N HIS A 149 -13.88 -11.27 3.88
CA HIS A 149 -15.33 -11.10 4.00
C HIS A 149 -15.76 -10.45 5.33
N ASP A 150 -14.90 -9.60 5.89
CA ASP A 150 -15.13 -8.83 7.11
C ASP A 150 -15.65 -7.45 6.70
N TYR A 151 -16.95 -7.40 6.40
CA TYR A 151 -17.58 -6.18 5.92
C TYR A 151 -17.59 -5.06 6.96
N ALA A 152 -17.49 -5.37 8.25
CA ALA A 152 -17.39 -4.36 9.30
C ALA A 152 -16.05 -3.62 9.20
N ARG A 153 -14.92 -4.36 9.19
CA ARG A 153 -13.60 -3.73 9.03
C ARG A 153 -13.43 -3.09 7.66
N SER A 154 -14.02 -3.67 6.61
CA SER A 154 -14.02 -3.04 5.30
C SER A 154 -14.64 -1.65 5.32
N ARG A 155 -15.82 -1.50 5.97
CA ARG A 155 -16.49 -0.20 6.12
C ARG A 155 -15.61 0.81 6.84
N GLU A 156 -15.05 0.46 7.99
CA GLU A 156 -14.19 1.37 8.77
C GLU A 156 -13.04 1.94 7.91
N TRP A 157 -12.37 1.07 7.15
CA TRP A 157 -11.25 1.48 6.30
C TRP A 157 -11.69 2.29 5.08
N TRP A 158 -12.79 1.92 4.42
CA TRP A 158 -13.30 2.68 3.27
C TRP A 158 -13.93 4.01 3.65
N GLU A 159 -14.57 4.13 4.81
CA GLU A 159 -15.01 5.43 5.35
C GLU A 159 -13.83 6.36 5.59
N ARG A 160 -12.77 5.85 6.22
CA ARG A 160 -11.53 6.61 6.37
C ARG A 160 -10.99 7.06 5.02
N ALA A 161 -10.91 6.16 4.04
CA ALA A 161 -10.45 6.51 2.70
C ALA A 161 -11.37 7.53 2.01
N ALA A 162 -12.68 7.45 2.22
CA ALA A 162 -13.70 8.34 1.66
C ALA A 162 -13.69 9.77 2.25
N THR A 163 -12.96 10.02 3.33
CA THR A 163 -12.81 11.37 3.92
C THR A 163 -11.49 12.04 3.55
N LEU A 164 -10.56 11.32 2.92
CA LEU A 164 -9.22 11.81 2.62
C LEU A 164 -9.15 12.57 1.28
N PRO A 165 -8.25 13.57 1.17
CA PRO A 165 -8.08 14.36 -0.04
C PRO A 165 -7.53 13.51 -1.19
N GLY A 166 -7.89 13.87 -2.43
CA GLY A 166 -7.41 13.20 -3.65
C GLY A 166 -7.99 11.80 -3.88
N ARG A 167 -8.94 11.35 -3.05
CA ARG A 167 -9.65 10.09 -3.25
C ARG A 167 -10.44 10.08 -4.57
N PRO A 168 -10.69 8.90 -5.16
CA PRO A 168 -11.58 8.80 -6.31
C PRO A 168 -13.05 9.11 -5.97
N ASP A 169 -13.79 9.62 -6.95
CA ASP A 169 -15.22 9.94 -6.81
C ASP A 169 -16.12 8.71 -6.71
N TYR A 170 -15.62 7.52 -7.03
CA TYR A 170 -16.35 6.27 -6.83
C TYR A 170 -16.40 5.84 -5.37
N LEU A 171 -15.47 6.30 -4.53
CA LEU A 171 -15.27 5.73 -3.20
C LEU A 171 -16.46 5.95 -2.24
N PRO A 172 -17.11 7.13 -2.18
CA PRO A 172 -18.33 7.30 -1.38
C PRO A 172 -19.47 6.39 -1.83
N ARG A 173 -19.57 6.11 -3.13
CA ARG A 173 -20.59 5.19 -3.68
C ARG A 173 -20.35 3.76 -3.21
N PHE A 174 -19.09 3.34 -3.13
CA PHE A 174 -18.72 2.03 -2.58
C PHE A 174 -19.10 1.93 -1.10
N VAL A 175 -18.84 2.97 -0.31
CA VAL A 175 -19.27 3.02 1.10
C VAL A 175 -20.80 2.91 1.20
N ALA A 176 -21.54 3.77 0.48
CA ALA A 176 -23.00 3.76 0.51
C ALA A 176 -23.60 2.41 0.11
N ARG A 177 -23.01 1.75 -0.89
CA ARG A 177 -23.43 0.41 -1.33
C ARG A 177 -23.10 -0.66 -0.31
N LEU A 178 -21.91 -0.63 0.30
CA LEU A 178 -21.55 -1.58 1.35
C LEU A 178 -22.49 -1.47 2.56
N TYR A 179 -22.93 -0.25 2.92
CA TYR A 179 -23.98 -0.04 3.91
C TYR A 179 -25.32 -0.68 3.50
N ALA A 180 -25.71 -0.55 2.23
CA ALA A 180 -26.92 -1.17 1.70
C ALA A 180 -26.88 -2.70 1.77
N GLU A 181 -25.73 -3.31 1.48
CA GLU A 181 -25.54 -4.76 1.44
C GLU A 181 -25.39 -5.39 2.84
N THR A 182 -25.05 -4.59 3.86
CA THR A 182 -24.82 -5.06 5.24
C THR A 182 -25.97 -4.79 6.20
N ASP A 183 -27.19 -4.59 5.67
CA ASP A 183 -28.43 -4.32 6.40
C ASP A 183 -28.50 -2.97 7.13
N HIS A 184 -27.68 -1.99 6.70
CA HIS A 184 -27.72 -0.62 7.21
C HIS A 184 -28.43 0.31 6.23
N ARG A 185 -29.67 -0.06 5.89
CA ARG A 185 -30.47 0.57 4.83
C ARG A 185 -30.69 2.07 5.04
N GLU A 186 -30.95 2.50 6.28
CA GLU A 186 -31.18 3.91 6.60
C GLU A 186 -29.93 4.75 6.32
N THR A 187 -28.77 4.33 6.83
CA THR A 187 -27.49 4.98 6.56
C THR A 187 -27.15 4.96 5.06
N ALA A 188 -27.43 3.86 4.36
CA ALA A 188 -27.26 3.80 2.91
C ALA A 188 -28.12 4.85 2.19
N LEU A 189 -29.40 5.01 2.59
CA LEU A 189 -30.29 6.03 2.04
C LEU A 189 -29.78 7.45 2.29
N GLU A 190 -29.26 7.72 3.49
CA GLU A 190 -28.66 9.02 3.83
C GLU A 190 -27.45 9.31 2.94
N LEU A 191 -26.53 8.35 2.83
CA LEU A 191 -25.31 8.49 2.01
C LEU A 191 -25.66 8.68 0.53
N TRP A 192 -26.57 7.89 -0.03
CA TRP A 192 -27.00 8.06 -1.42
C TRP A 192 -27.73 9.38 -1.65
N SER A 193 -28.52 9.86 -0.68
CA SER A 193 -29.18 11.17 -0.75
C SER A 193 -28.17 12.32 -0.77
N GLU A 194 -27.09 12.22 0.00
CA GLU A 194 -26.02 13.21 -0.02
C GLU A 194 -25.22 13.16 -1.34
N ILE A 195 -24.95 11.95 -1.86
CA ILE A 195 -24.33 11.79 -3.18
C ILE A 195 -25.22 12.43 -4.26
N TYR A 196 -26.54 12.23 -4.23
CA TYR A 196 -27.48 12.86 -5.15
C TYR A 196 -27.42 14.39 -5.09
N ARG A 197 -27.42 14.97 -3.88
CA ARG A 197 -27.36 16.43 -3.65
C ARG A 197 -26.04 17.05 -4.12
N THR A 198 -24.93 16.36 -3.94
CA THR A 198 -23.58 16.89 -4.20
C THR A 198 -23.02 16.51 -5.57
N ALA A 199 -23.68 15.62 -6.30
CA ALA A 199 -23.25 15.17 -7.64
C ALA A 199 -23.12 16.34 -8.62
N GLN A 200 -21.91 16.47 -9.19
CA GLN A 200 -21.59 17.47 -10.20
C GLN A 200 -21.95 17.04 -11.63
N ASN A 201 -22.10 15.73 -11.88
CA ASN A 201 -22.52 15.22 -13.18
C ASN A 201 -23.88 14.49 -13.09
N ASP A 202 -24.61 14.50 -14.20
CA ASP A 202 -25.96 13.93 -14.24
C ASP A 202 -25.94 12.40 -14.13
N SER A 203 -24.88 11.74 -14.61
CA SER A 203 -24.75 10.27 -14.51
C SER A 203 -24.70 9.78 -13.06
N VAL A 204 -23.92 10.44 -12.20
CA VAL A 204 -23.83 10.09 -10.76
C VAL A 204 -25.13 10.46 -10.06
N ARG A 205 -25.76 11.59 -10.42
CA ARG A 205 -27.06 11.98 -9.86
C ARG A 205 -28.14 10.95 -10.18
N SER A 206 -28.25 10.52 -11.43
CA SER A 206 -29.21 9.50 -11.87
C SER A 206 -28.95 8.15 -11.21
N LEU A 207 -27.69 7.73 -11.08
CA LEU A 207 -27.32 6.51 -10.36
C LEU A 207 -27.75 6.58 -8.88
N ALA A 208 -27.47 7.70 -8.22
CA ALA A 208 -27.86 7.88 -6.81
C ALA A 208 -29.37 7.84 -6.63
N LEU A 209 -30.13 8.45 -7.55
CA LEU A 209 -31.59 8.38 -7.53
C LEU A 209 -32.11 6.94 -7.67
N GLN A 210 -31.55 6.19 -8.62
CA GLN A 210 -31.90 4.79 -8.84
C GLN A 210 -31.64 3.95 -7.59
N GLU A 211 -30.49 4.14 -6.93
CA GLU A 211 -30.16 3.43 -5.68
C GLU A 211 -31.09 3.83 -4.52
N ILE A 212 -31.47 5.10 -4.40
CA ILE A 212 -32.45 5.56 -3.41
C ILE A 212 -33.81 4.88 -3.62
N GLU A 213 -34.28 4.84 -4.88
CA GLU A 213 -35.56 4.20 -5.23
C GLU A 213 -35.51 2.70 -4.99
N ARG A 214 -34.43 2.03 -5.39
CA ARG A 214 -34.19 0.60 -5.12
C ARG A 214 -34.22 0.30 -3.63
N LEU A 215 -33.48 1.10 -2.85
CA LEU A 215 -33.46 0.98 -1.40
C LEU A 215 -34.83 1.21 -0.81
N LYS A 216 -35.64 2.18 -1.28
CA LYS A 216 -37.02 2.38 -0.81
C LYS A 216 -37.96 1.22 -1.16
N ALA A 217 -37.79 0.61 -2.34
CA ALA A 217 -38.58 -0.53 -2.78
C ALA A 217 -38.26 -1.85 -2.04
N GLY A 218 -37.11 -1.93 -1.36
CA GLY A 218 -36.71 -3.11 -0.59
C GLY A 218 -36.13 -4.26 -1.43
N SER A 219 -35.64 -3.97 -2.64
CA SER A 219 -35.04 -4.98 -3.53
C SER A 219 -33.54 -5.15 -3.26
N SER A 220 -33.12 -6.32 -2.79
CA SER A 220 -31.71 -6.71 -2.64
C SER A 220 -31.24 -7.50 -3.88
N GLU A 221 -30.31 -6.94 -4.64
CA GLU A 221 -29.45 -7.74 -5.52
C GLU A 221 -28.08 -7.90 -4.86
N GLY A 222 -27.49 -9.10 -5.05
CA GLY A 222 -26.32 -9.59 -4.33
C GLY A 222 -25.00 -8.84 -4.60
N PRO A 223 -23.92 -9.26 -3.93
CA PRO A 223 -22.66 -8.53 -3.87
C PRO A 223 -21.98 -8.41 -5.23
N LEU A 224 -21.28 -7.28 -5.41
CA LEU A 224 -20.61 -6.81 -6.63
C LEU A 224 -19.88 -7.91 -7.44
N GLY A 225 -20.24 -8.02 -8.73
CA GLY A 225 -19.27 -8.33 -9.79
C GLY A 225 -18.61 -7.02 -10.22
N LEU A 226 -17.29 -6.95 -10.08
CA LEU A 226 -16.47 -5.80 -10.50
C LEU A 226 -16.47 -5.62 -12.02
#